data_AF-A0A0D2KF07-F1
#
_entry.id   AF-A0A0D2KF07-F1
#
_cell.length_a   1.000
_cell.length_b   1.000
_cell.length_c   1.000
_cell.angle_alpha   90.00
_cell.angle_beta   90.00
_cell.angle_gamma   90.00
#
_symmetry.space_group_name_H-M   'P 1'
#
loop_
_entity.id
_entity.type
_entity.pdbx_description
1 polymer ?
#
loop_
_entity_poly.entity_id
_entity_poly.type
_entity_poly.pdbx_seq_one_letter_code
_entity_poly.pdbx_strand_id
1 'polypeptide(L)'
;MAEVAALAVGRAGSSRGPSGGGSGTISTLPMPNWPASASGNGAGEASRRISQQQQQQQQVPHQQQYHLQQPVPQQQPVAPPAVAAEAAPAASETPEQAAARARAEGLVLAAAQLQRLAARRLSGHVRTGETQLLLHYPEGGEGAVATMLAGWLLWFMGLDLEEASAAADVAVGAPPDAELLQSAAELLVARARARFSRIVLVWPYGGMSADVSGELVGGWGEKVPMRRCMSPAGCRGAARGQFLVELQGLRPGRYHYKFIIDNTWAVDPFAAKDLDGSGNWNNVCEVRPPPRIETPEERRHFAALQAAMMAFEAKMGIGSGARAGRMKRG
;
A
#
# COMPACT_ATOMS: atom_id res chain seq x y z
N MET A 1 -25.89 43.33 -8.80
CA MET A 1 -24.45 43.57 -8.93
C MET A 1 -23.73 42.31 -8.49
N ALA A 2 -22.98 41.71 -9.43
CA ALA A 2 -22.15 40.48 -9.38
C ALA A 2 -22.87 39.21 -8.89
N GLU A 3 -23.34 38.24 -9.68
CA GLU A 3 -23.03 37.75 -11.04
C GLU A 3 -21.61 37.25 -11.27
N VAL A 4 -21.45 35.91 -11.30
CA VAL A 4 -20.84 35.05 -12.36
C VAL A 4 -21.41 33.62 -12.11
N ALA A 5 -22.48 33.13 -12.77
CA ALA A 5 -22.64 32.64 -14.14
C ALA A 5 -21.76 31.39 -14.47
N ALA A 6 -22.32 30.16 -14.49
CA ALA A 6 -23.06 29.50 -15.60
C ALA A 6 -22.11 28.56 -16.40
N LEU A 7 -22.41 27.35 -16.87
CA LEU A 7 -23.53 26.76 -17.65
C LEU A 7 -23.20 25.24 -17.83
N ALA A 8 -24.08 24.28 -18.17
CA ALA A 8 -25.41 24.34 -18.76
C ALA A 8 -26.26 23.10 -18.44
N VAL A 9 -27.55 23.35 -18.29
CA VAL A 9 -28.69 22.42 -18.32
C VAL A 9 -29.19 22.26 -19.75
N GLY A 10 -29.61 21.05 -20.13
CA GLY A 10 -30.55 20.80 -21.21
C GLY A 10 -31.95 20.44 -20.66
N ARG A 11 -32.91 21.35 -20.87
CA ARG A 11 -34.38 21.19 -20.75
C ARG A 11 -34.91 20.01 -21.60
N ALA A 12 -36.16 19.54 -21.55
CA ALA A 12 -37.32 19.53 -20.65
C ALA A 12 -38.43 18.78 -21.43
N GLY A 13 -39.28 18.01 -20.75
CA GLY A 13 -40.49 17.44 -21.35
C GLY A 13 -41.49 17.01 -20.27
N SER A 14 -42.68 17.60 -20.31
CA SER A 14 -43.75 17.55 -19.31
C SER A 14 -44.77 16.43 -19.59
N SER A 15 -45.30 15.76 -18.55
CA SER A 15 -46.75 15.68 -18.27
C SER A 15 -47.08 14.76 -17.09
N ARG A 16 -48.24 15.03 -16.46
CA ARG A 16 -48.77 14.57 -15.17
C ARG A 16 -49.42 13.17 -15.21
N GLY A 17 -49.48 12.50 -14.05
CA GLY A 17 -50.55 11.54 -13.70
C GLY A 17 -50.17 10.49 -12.61
N PRO A 18 -50.94 10.31 -11.51
CA PRO A 18 -50.47 9.57 -10.31
C PRO A 18 -51.10 8.18 -10.09
N SER A 19 -50.35 7.29 -9.43
CA SER A 19 -50.72 6.12 -8.58
C SER A 19 -49.48 5.21 -8.56
N GLY A 20 -48.87 4.82 -7.44
CA GLY A 20 -49.38 4.08 -6.29
C GLY A 20 -48.53 2.80 -6.16
N GLY A 21 -47.72 2.67 -5.11
CA GLY A 21 -46.91 1.47 -4.83
C GLY A 21 -45.43 1.76 -4.57
N GLY A 22 -45.07 1.97 -3.30
CA GLY A 22 -43.70 2.21 -2.87
C GLY A 22 -42.82 0.97 -2.96
N SER A 23 -42.01 0.90 -4.01
CA SER A 23 -40.78 0.12 -4.08
C SER A 23 -39.69 1.11 -4.45
N GLY A 24 -38.73 1.33 -3.55
CA GLY A 24 -37.65 2.31 -3.74
C GLY A 24 -36.72 1.91 -4.88
N THR A 25 -37.00 2.36 -6.10
CA THR A 25 -36.05 2.37 -7.21
C THR A 25 -35.06 3.51 -7.02
N ILE A 26 -33.78 3.15 -6.86
CA ILE A 26 -32.66 4.09 -6.72
C ILE A 26 -32.38 4.78 -8.05
N SER A 27 -32.14 6.09 -7.97
CA SER A 27 -31.80 6.96 -9.10
C SER A 27 -30.45 6.58 -9.70
N THR A 28 -30.40 6.40 -11.01
CA THR A 28 -29.16 6.14 -11.76
C THR A 28 -28.30 7.40 -11.80
N LEU A 29 -27.14 7.38 -11.16
CA LEU A 29 -26.12 8.43 -11.33
C LEU A 29 -25.22 8.10 -12.53
N PRO A 30 -24.99 9.04 -13.46
CA PRO A 30 -23.94 8.90 -14.46
C PRO A 30 -22.58 8.99 -13.78
N MET A 31 -21.67 8.05 -14.10
CA MET A 31 -20.29 8.12 -13.62
C MET A 31 -19.53 9.27 -14.30
N PRO A 32 -18.57 9.91 -13.62
CA PRO A 32 -17.71 10.92 -14.25
C PRO A 32 -16.94 10.31 -15.43
N ASN A 33 -16.90 11.05 -16.54
CA ASN A 33 -16.24 10.64 -17.77
C ASN A 33 -14.73 10.42 -17.54
N TRP A 34 -14.27 9.22 -17.87
CA TRP A 34 -12.85 8.85 -17.82
C TRP A 34 -12.09 9.61 -18.92
N PRO A 35 -10.92 10.24 -18.65
CA PRO A 35 -10.08 10.73 -19.73
C PRO A 35 -9.54 9.53 -20.49
N ALA A 36 -10.00 9.34 -21.72
CA ALA A 36 -9.44 8.38 -22.65
C ALA A 36 -7.94 8.66 -22.79
N SER A 37 -7.11 7.69 -22.43
CA SER A 37 -5.68 7.73 -22.70
C SER A 37 -5.48 7.91 -24.21
N ALA A 38 -4.94 9.06 -24.59
CA ALA A 38 -4.58 9.37 -25.97
C ALA A 38 -3.53 8.37 -26.47
N SER A 39 -4.00 7.34 -27.18
CA SER A 39 -3.16 6.56 -28.08
C SER A 39 -2.93 7.40 -29.34
N GLY A 40 -1.81 8.12 -29.38
CA GLY A 40 -1.41 8.96 -30.51
C GLY A 40 0.06 8.78 -30.83
N ASN A 41 0.33 8.20 -32.00
CA ASN A 41 1.65 8.00 -32.60
C ASN A 41 2.46 9.30 -32.63
N GLY A 42 3.57 9.36 -31.87
CA GLY A 42 4.45 10.54 -31.85
C GLY A 42 5.90 10.27 -31.41
N ALA A 43 6.35 9.01 -31.39
CA ALA A 43 7.66 8.63 -30.84
C ALA A 43 8.84 8.70 -31.85
N GLY A 44 8.64 9.24 -33.06
CA GLY A 44 9.64 9.20 -34.14
C GLY A 44 10.62 10.38 -34.18
N GLU A 45 10.21 11.58 -33.77
CA GLU A 45 11.00 12.81 -34.00
C GLU A 45 11.76 13.31 -32.77
N ALA A 46 11.32 12.97 -31.56
CA ALA A 46 12.01 13.34 -30.31
C ALA A 46 13.35 12.59 -30.13
N SER A 47 13.44 11.34 -30.58
CA SER A 47 14.66 10.51 -30.45
C SER A 47 15.82 10.96 -31.34
N ARG A 48 15.56 11.69 -32.43
CA ARG A 48 16.62 12.21 -33.31
C ARG A 48 17.26 13.50 -32.80
N ARG A 49 16.54 14.32 -32.04
CA ARG A 49 17.11 15.57 -31.46
C ARG A 49 17.95 15.33 -30.21
N ILE A 50 17.63 14.31 -29.41
CA ILE A 50 18.39 13.98 -28.19
C ILE A 50 19.77 13.37 -28.54
N SER A 51 19.86 12.61 -29.64
CA SER A 51 21.12 11.96 -30.04
C SER A 51 22.16 12.95 -30.61
N GLN A 52 21.74 14.08 -31.19
CA GLN A 52 22.66 15.10 -31.70
C GLN A 52 23.20 16.04 -30.61
N GLN A 53 22.47 16.21 -29.51
CA GLN A 53 22.89 17.07 -28.39
C GLN A 53 23.88 16.37 -27.43
N GLN A 54 23.94 15.03 -27.45
CA GLN A 54 24.89 14.25 -26.65
C GLN A 54 26.30 14.13 -27.25
N GLN A 55 26.50 14.43 -28.54
CA GLN A 55 27.83 14.36 -29.17
C GLN A 55 28.68 15.63 -29.02
N GLN A 56 28.12 16.75 -28.55
CA GLN A 56 28.88 18.01 -28.39
C GLN A 56 29.39 18.29 -26.96
N GLN A 57 29.14 17.41 -25.97
CA GLN A 57 29.60 17.64 -24.59
C GLN A 57 30.85 16.83 -24.19
N GLN A 58 31.50 16.11 -25.11
CA GLN A 58 32.71 15.34 -24.81
C GLN A 58 34.01 16.03 -25.25
N GLN A 59 34.27 17.27 -24.84
CA GLN A 59 35.64 17.82 -24.84
C GLN A 59 35.81 18.83 -23.70
N VAL A 60 36.30 18.37 -22.54
CA VAL A 60 36.91 19.21 -21.51
C VAL A 60 38.24 18.55 -21.08
N PRO A 61 39.36 19.29 -20.98
CA PRO A 61 40.66 18.69 -20.68
C PRO A 61 40.78 18.25 -19.22
N HIS A 62 41.44 17.12 -19.00
CA HIS A 62 41.88 16.63 -17.68
C HIS A 62 42.82 17.62 -17.01
N GLN A 63 42.41 18.20 -15.87
CA GLN A 63 43.33 18.65 -14.82
C GLN A 63 43.22 17.68 -13.64
N GLN A 64 44.32 16.97 -13.36
CA GLN A 64 44.48 16.16 -12.16
C GLN A 64 44.71 17.10 -10.97
N GLN A 65 43.67 17.29 -10.16
CA GLN A 65 43.78 17.96 -8.88
C GLN A 65 43.78 16.90 -7.78
N TYR A 66 44.96 16.61 -7.23
CA TYR A 66 45.11 15.77 -6.04
C TYR A 66 44.43 16.47 -4.86
N HIS A 67 43.21 16.06 -4.53
CA HIS A 67 42.56 16.40 -3.27
C HIS A 67 42.96 15.37 -2.22
N LEU A 68 43.72 15.84 -1.22
CA LEU A 68 43.94 15.14 0.03
C LEU A 68 42.56 14.82 0.65
N GLN A 69 42.20 13.54 0.69
CA GLN A 69 41.02 13.06 1.39
C GLN A 69 41.17 13.38 2.86
N GLN A 70 40.31 14.26 3.37
CA GLN A 70 40.15 14.40 4.81
C GLN A 70 39.51 13.12 5.37
N PRO A 71 39.94 12.67 6.56
CA PRO A 71 39.37 11.48 7.19
C PRO A 71 37.88 11.69 7.46
N VAL A 72 37.06 10.77 6.94
CA VAL A 72 35.65 10.67 7.26
C VAL A 72 35.53 10.48 8.78
N PRO A 73 34.76 11.30 9.51
CA PRO A 73 34.56 11.09 10.95
C PRO A 73 33.97 9.71 11.18
N GLN A 74 34.67 8.89 11.97
CA GLN A 74 34.16 7.62 12.46
C GLN A 74 32.86 7.90 13.24
N GLN A 75 31.72 7.57 12.63
CA GLN A 75 30.44 7.62 13.32
C GLN A 75 30.51 6.62 14.48
N GLN A 76 30.31 7.11 15.70
CA GLN A 76 30.24 6.27 16.89
C GLN A 76 29.19 5.17 16.69
N PRO A 77 29.45 3.93 17.15
CA PRO A 77 28.48 2.85 17.08
C PRO A 77 27.23 3.27 17.86
N VAL A 78 26.14 3.53 17.14
CA VAL A 78 24.83 3.77 17.73
C VAL A 78 24.45 2.49 18.45
N ALA A 79 24.20 2.58 19.76
CA ALA A 79 23.79 1.43 20.56
C ALA A 79 22.64 0.68 19.85
N PRO A 80 22.72 -0.65 19.73
CA PRO A 80 21.72 -1.43 19.02
C PRO A 80 20.36 -1.14 19.67
N PRO A 81 19.32 -0.76 18.90
CA PRO A 81 17.98 -0.82 19.43
C PRO A 81 17.75 -2.27 19.86
N ALA A 82 17.30 -2.46 21.10
CA ALA A 82 16.76 -3.75 21.53
C ALA A 82 15.78 -4.18 20.45
N VAL A 83 16.11 -5.28 19.76
CA VAL A 83 15.18 -5.87 18.82
C VAL A 83 14.05 -6.35 19.69
N ALA A 84 12.91 -5.72 19.49
CA ALA A 84 11.68 -6.02 20.17
C ALA A 84 11.34 -7.49 19.87
N ALA A 85 11.83 -8.38 20.74
CA ALA A 85 11.17 -9.63 21.07
C ALA A 85 9.76 -9.23 21.50
N GLU A 86 8.81 -9.39 20.57
CA GLU A 86 7.47 -8.81 20.67
C GLU A 86 7.51 -7.28 20.75
N ALA A 87 6.68 -6.60 19.95
CA ALA A 87 6.41 -5.19 20.23
C ALA A 87 6.06 -5.10 21.72
N ALA A 88 6.77 -4.25 22.49
CA ALA A 88 6.35 -3.86 23.83
C ALA A 88 4.82 -3.72 23.79
N PRO A 89 4.07 -4.40 24.68
CA PRO A 89 2.63 -4.48 24.55
C PRO A 89 2.13 -3.07 24.34
N ALA A 90 1.58 -2.82 23.15
CA ALA A 90 0.90 -1.57 22.86
C ALA A 90 0.05 -1.29 24.10
N ALA A 91 0.22 -0.11 24.70
CA ALA A 91 -0.55 0.31 25.88
C ALA A 91 -1.96 -0.27 25.76
N SER A 92 -2.35 -1.12 26.71
CA SER A 92 -3.47 -2.06 26.57
C SER A 92 -4.64 -1.38 25.86
N GLU A 93 -4.84 -1.73 24.58
CA GLU A 93 -5.87 -1.14 23.74
C GLU A 93 -7.21 -1.34 24.44
N THR A 94 -7.97 -0.26 24.64
CA THR A 94 -9.27 -0.41 25.31
C THR A 94 -10.20 -1.24 24.42
N PRO A 95 -11.18 -1.97 24.99
CA PRO A 95 -12.15 -2.73 24.17
C PRO A 95 -12.86 -1.85 23.13
N GLU A 96 -13.07 -0.58 23.45
CA GLU A 96 -13.67 0.41 22.57
C GLU A 96 -12.75 0.78 21.40
N GLN A 97 -11.47 1.02 21.65
CA GLN A 97 -10.48 1.28 20.60
C GLN A 97 -10.36 0.07 19.65
N ALA A 98 -10.30 -1.13 20.20
CA ALA A 98 -10.27 -2.37 19.41
C ALA A 98 -11.53 -2.53 18.55
N ALA A 99 -12.71 -2.19 19.08
CA ALA A 99 -13.97 -2.23 18.34
C ALA A 99 -14.04 -1.16 17.23
N ALA A 100 -13.57 0.06 17.50
CA ALA A 100 -13.48 1.13 16.50
C ALA A 100 -12.52 0.74 15.36
N ARG A 101 -11.35 0.19 15.71
CA ARG A 101 -10.38 -0.34 14.75
C ARG A 101 -10.98 -1.47 13.90
N ALA A 102 -11.70 -2.41 14.51
CA ALA A 102 -12.35 -3.51 13.79
C ALA A 102 -13.41 -3.00 12.79
N ARG A 103 -14.19 -1.98 13.17
CA ARG A 103 -15.14 -1.31 12.26
C ARG A 103 -14.42 -0.65 11.08
N ALA A 104 -13.34 0.07 11.34
CA ALA A 104 -12.53 0.71 10.30
C ALA A 104 -11.91 -0.33 9.34
N GLU A 105 -11.40 -1.44 9.87
CA GLU A 105 -10.91 -2.57 9.06
C GLU A 105 -12.01 -3.19 8.19
N GLY A 106 -13.20 -3.38 8.75
CA GLY A 106 -14.38 -3.85 8.02
C GLY A 106 -14.75 -2.94 6.86
N LEU A 107 -14.76 -1.62 7.08
CA LEU A 107 -15.05 -0.62 6.06
C LEU A 107 -14.04 -0.68 4.89
N VAL A 108 -12.73 -0.71 5.20
CA VAL A 108 -11.68 -0.81 4.19
C VAL A 108 -11.83 -2.08 3.34
N LEU A 109 -12.13 -3.21 3.99
CA LEU A 109 -12.35 -4.47 3.29
C LEU A 109 -13.60 -4.42 2.39
N ALA A 110 -14.69 -3.82 2.86
CA ALA A 110 -15.91 -3.65 2.08
C ALA A 110 -15.66 -2.79 0.82
N ALA A 111 -15.00 -1.64 0.97
CA ALA A 111 -14.61 -0.78 -0.14
C ALA A 111 -13.67 -1.49 -1.13
N ALA A 112 -12.73 -2.30 -0.64
CA ALA A 112 -11.86 -3.12 -1.48
C ALA A 112 -12.61 -4.21 -2.26
N GLN A 113 -13.65 -4.82 -1.68
CA GLN A 113 -14.52 -5.75 -2.40
C GLN A 113 -15.34 -5.03 -3.48
N LEU A 114 -15.81 -3.82 -3.18
CA LEU A 114 -16.51 -2.97 -4.15
C LEU A 114 -15.60 -2.66 -5.36
N GLN A 115 -14.35 -2.26 -5.10
CA GLN A 115 -13.37 -2.04 -6.17
C GLN A 115 -13.13 -3.28 -7.02
N ARG A 116 -13.06 -4.46 -6.39
CA ARG A 116 -12.89 -5.72 -7.12
C ARG A 116 -14.10 -6.03 -8.02
N LEU A 117 -15.32 -5.72 -7.59
CA LEU A 117 -16.53 -5.89 -8.41
C LEU A 117 -16.54 -4.93 -9.60
N ALA A 118 -16.17 -3.67 -9.37
CA ALA A 118 -16.04 -2.66 -10.44
C ALA A 118 -14.97 -3.06 -11.48
N ALA A 119 -13.78 -3.48 -11.03
CA ALA A 119 -12.66 -3.81 -11.91
C ALA A 119 -12.87 -5.06 -12.77
N ARG A 120 -13.63 -6.07 -12.29
CA ARG A 120 -13.89 -7.32 -13.03
C ARG A 120 -14.58 -7.09 -14.38
N ARG A 121 -15.33 -6.01 -14.52
CA ARG A 121 -16.10 -5.70 -15.74
C ARG A 121 -15.29 -4.94 -16.79
N LEU A 122 -14.24 -4.24 -16.39
CA LEU A 122 -13.33 -3.53 -17.30
C LEU A 122 -12.41 -4.47 -18.10
N SER A 123 -12.21 -5.72 -17.65
CA SER A 123 -11.31 -6.69 -18.31
C SER A 123 -11.98 -7.59 -19.35
N GLY A 124 -13.31 -7.53 -19.49
CA GLY A 124 -14.05 -8.27 -20.52
C GLY A 124 -14.20 -7.44 -21.79
N HIS A 125 -14.31 -8.09 -22.96
CA HIS A 125 -14.67 -7.47 -24.25
C HIS A 125 -16.08 -6.85 -24.29
N VAL A 126 -16.65 -6.51 -23.13
CA VAL A 126 -17.95 -5.85 -23.00
C VAL A 126 -17.74 -4.38 -23.35
N ARG A 127 -18.20 -4.03 -24.55
CA ARG A 127 -18.29 -2.68 -25.10
C ARG A 127 -18.74 -1.69 -24.03
N THR A 128 -17.89 -0.70 -23.73
CA THR A 128 -18.15 0.73 -23.39
C THR A 128 -19.56 1.15 -22.90
N GLY A 129 -20.23 0.33 -22.11
CA GLY A 129 -21.49 0.65 -21.46
C GLY A 129 -21.23 1.12 -20.04
N GLU A 130 -22.07 2.04 -19.56
CA GLU A 130 -22.09 2.47 -18.16
C GLU A 130 -22.19 1.24 -17.24
N THR A 131 -21.19 1.04 -16.39
CA THR A 131 -21.22 -0.06 -15.43
C THR A 131 -22.10 0.34 -14.26
N GLN A 132 -23.30 -0.23 -14.20
CA GLN A 132 -24.17 -0.09 -13.05
C GLN A 132 -23.86 -1.16 -12.01
N LEU A 133 -23.79 -0.74 -10.75
CA LEU A 133 -23.57 -1.59 -9.61
C LEU A 133 -24.75 -1.46 -8.65
N LEU A 134 -25.46 -2.57 -8.44
CA LEU A 134 -26.61 -2.64 -7.55
C LEU A 134 -26.15 -3.08 -6.16
N LEU A 135 -26.37 -2.24 -5.16
CA LEU A 135 -26.09 -2.52 -3.75
C LEU A 135 -27.40 -2.89 -3.06
N HIS A 136 -27.50 -4.11 -2.53
CA HIS A 136 -28.64 -4.56 -1.76
C HIS A 136 -28.31 -4.51 -0.27
N TYR A 137 -29.20 -3.94 0.54
CA TYR A 137 -29.03 -3.80 1.98
C TYR A 137 -30.37 -3.98 2.71
N PRO A 138 -30.37 -4.43 3.98
CA PRO A 138 -31.59 -4.48 4.78
C PRO A 138 -32.06 -3.08 5.15
N GLU A 139 -33.34 -2.93 5.45
CA GLU A 139 -33.91 -1.66 5.96
C GLU A 139 -33.12 -1.14 7.17
N GLY A 140 -32.76 0.14 7.17
CA GLY A 140 -31.88 0.74 8.17
C GLY A 140 -30.38 0.58 7.88
N GLY A 141 -30.01 -0.05 6.76
CA GLY A 141 -28.63 -0.25 6.32
C GLY A 141 -28.07 0.88 5.45
N GLU A 142 -28.85 1.94 5.19
CA GLU A 142 -28.53 3.02 4.25
C GLU A 142 -27.22 3.71 4.64
N GLY A 143 -27.06 4.08 5.92
CA GLY A 143 -25.86 4.78 6.40
C GLY A 143 -24.59 3.94 6.27
N ALA A 144 -24.66 2.63 6.49
CA ALA A 144 -23.52 1.73 6.32
C ALA A 144 -23.11 1.61 4.84
N VAL A 145 -24.10 1.55 3.94
CA VAL A 145 -23.85 1.53 2.49
C VAL A 145 -23.30 2.86 1.99
N ALA A 146 -23.83 3.99 2.45
CA ALA A 146 -23.31 5.32 2.16
C ALA A 146 -21.85 5.46 2.61
N THR A 147 -21.53 5.00 3.83
CA THR A 147 -20.17 5.02 4.37
C THR A 147 -19.21 4.16 3.54
N MET A 148 -19.64 2.95 3.17
CA MET A 148 -18.86 2.06 2.29
C MET A 148 -18.60 2.71 0.92
N LEU A 149 -19.63 3.33 0.33
CA LEU A 149 -19.54 4.00 -0.97
C LEU A 149 -18.60 5.22 -0.90
N ALA A 150 -18.74 6.06 0.12
CA ALA A 150 -17.85 7.19 0.36
C ALA A 150 -16.39 6.74 0.52
N GLY A 151 -16.13 5.68 1.27
CA GLY A 151 -14.77 5.11 1.42
C GLY A 151 -14.21 4.63 0.09
N TRP A 152 -15.05 4.01 -0.76
CA TRP A 152 -14.62 3.58 -2.09
C TRP A 152 -14.28 4.76 -3.01
N LEU A 153 -15.11 5.80 -3.04
CA LEU A 153 -14.87 7.03 -3.80
C LEU A 153 -13.57 7.72 -3.34
N LEU A 154 -13.38 7.82 -2.03
CA LEU A 154 -12.19 8.42 -1.41
C LEU A 154 -10.91 7.68 -1.78
N TRP A 155 -10.87 6.35 -1.64
CA TRP A 155 -9.61 5.59 -1.76
C TRP A 155 -9.32 5.06 -3.16
N PHE A 156 -10.33 4.87 -4.01
CA PHE A 156 -10.15 4.27 -5.34
C PHE A 156 -10.50 5.22 -6.48
N MET A 157 -11.34 6.23 -6.25
CA MET A 157 -11.67 7.24 -7.25
C MET A 157 -10.93 8.56 -7.04
N GLY A 158 -10.26 8.74 -5.90
CA GLY A 158 -9.39 9.89 -5.63
C GLY A 158 -10.13 11.18 -5.28
N LEU A 159 -11.42 11.08 -4.93
CA LEU A 159 -12.19 12.22 -4.40
C LEU A 159 -11.66 12.60 -3.02
N ASP A 160 -11.86 13.85 -2.62
CA ASP A 160 -11.64 14.22 -1.22
C ASP A 160 -12.78 13.74 -0.30
N LEU A 161 -12.60 13.92 1.01
CA LEU A 161 -13.56 13.39 2.00
C LEU A 161 -14.93 14.06 1.89
N GLU A 162 -14.98 15.35 1.58
CA GLU A 162 -16.23 16.11 1.49
C GLU A 162 -16.98 15.75 0.21
N GLU A 163 -16.28 15.74 -0.92
CA GLU A 163 -16.82 15.33 -2.22
C GLU A 163 -17.31 13.88 -2.20
N ALA A 164 -16.52 12.95 -1.65
CA ALA A 164 -16.88 11.55 -1.55
C ALA A 164 -18.10 11.35 -0.64
N SER A 165 -18.19 12.10 0.46
CA SER A 165 -19.31 12.00 1.39
C SER A 165 -20.59 12.55 0.78
N ALA A 166 -20.54 13.72 0.15
CA ALA A 166 -21.68 14.33 -0.53
C ALA A 166 -22.19 13.47 -1.68
N ALA A 167 -21.28 12.91 -2.50
CA ALA A 167 -21.65 12.01 -3.59
C ALA A 167 -22.32 10.73 -3.08
N ALA A 168 -21.84 10.16 -1.96
CA ALA A 168 -22.45 8.97 -1.37
C ALA A 168 -23.82 9.24 -0.75
N ASP A 169 -23.97 10.39 -0.07
CA ASP A 169 -25.25 10.82 0.50
C ASP A 169 -26.31 11.00 -0.60
N VAL A 170 -25.98 11.72 -1.67
CA VAL A 170 -26.87 11.90 -2.83
C VAL A 170 -27.25 10.56 -3.47
N ALA A 171 -26.32 9.61 -3.55
CA ALA A 171 -26.54 8.32 -4.19
C ALA A 171 -27.45 7.38 -3.36
N VAL A 172 -27.29 7.39 -2.04
CA VAL A 172 -27.95 6.43 -1.14
C VAL A 172 -29.17 7.04 -0.42
N GLY A 173 -29.20 8.36 -0.27
CA GLY A 173 -30.20 9.09 0.49
C GLY A 173 -29.96 9.06 2.01
N ALA A 174 -28.72 8.85 2.43
CA ALA A 174 -28.33 8.83 3.84
C ALA A 174 -26.88 9.32 4.04
N PRO A 175 -26.60 10.10 5.09
CA PRO A 175 -25.27 10.62 5.33
C PRO A 175 -24.29 9.50 5.74
N PRO A 176 -23.06 9.49 5.20
CA PRO A 176 -22.02 8.56 5.63
C PRO A 176 -21.45 8.93 7.02
N ASP A 177 -20.90 7.93 7.71
CA ASP A 177 -20.19 8.10 8.97
C ASP A 177 -18.78 8.67 8.72
N ALA A 178 -18.66 10.00 8.89
CA ALA A 178 -17.41 10.73 8.66
C ALA A 178 -16.30 10.35 9.65
N GLU A 179 -16.64 10.02 10.91
CA GLU A 179 -15.66 9.62 11.92
C GLU A 179 -15.05 8.25 11.57
N LEU A 180 -15.89 7.32 11.10
CA LEU A 180 -15.43 6.01 10.65
C LEU A 180 -14.58 6.13 9.38
N LEU A 181 -14.94 7.01 8.44
CA LEU A 181 -14.13 7.29 7.24
C LEU A 181 -12.74 7.83 7.60
N GLN A 182 -12.67 8.81 8.49
CA GLN A 182 -11.42 9.37 8.97
C GLN A 182 -10.59 8.30 9.68
N SER A 183 -11.19 7.54 10.59
CA SER A 183 -10.53 6.45 11.32
C SER A 183 -9.96 5.39 10.37
N ALA A 184 -10.70 5.04 9.32
CA ALA A 184 -10.26 4.09 8.30
C ALA A 184 -9.12 4.66 7.43
N ALA A 185 -9.16 5.94 7.06
CA ALA A 185 -8.07 6.59 6.34
C ALA A 185 -6.78 6.62 7.18
N GLU A 186 -6.89 6.91 8.47
CA GLU A 186 -5.74 6.91 9.39
C GLU A 186 -5.16 5.52 9.60
N LEU A 187 -6.01 4.50 9.71
CA LEU A 187 -5.60 3.11 9.75
C LEU A 187 -4.83 2.71 8.47
N LEU A 188 -5.29 3.14 7.29
CA LEU A 188 -4.60 2.89 6.02
C LEU A 188 -3.23 3.59 5.99
N VAL A 189 -3.14 4.84 6.42
CA VAL A 189 -1.86 5.57 6.52
C VAL A 189 -0.91 4.90 7.52
N ALA A 190 -1.40 4.47 8.68
CA ALA A 190 -0.61 3.75 9.67
C ALA A 190 -0.07 2.43 9.11
N ARG A 191 -0.89 1.69 8.36
CA ARG A 191 -0.45 0.48 7.64
C ARG A 191 0.58 0.77 6.56
N ALA A 192 0.42 1.87 5.81
CA ALA A 192 1.41 2.30 4.83
C ALA A 192 2.76 2.58 5.51
N ARG A 193 2.76 3.34 6.61
CA ARG A 193 3.97 3.61 7.43
C ARG A 193 4.63 2.33 7.94
N ALA A 194 3.84 1.41 8.50
CA ALA A 194 4.34 0.13 9.01
C ALA A 194 4.92 -0.77 7.90
N ARG A 195 4.46 -0.61 6.65
CA ARG A 195 5.05 -1.31 5.51
C ARG A 195 6.42 -0.75 5.14
N PHE A 196 6.60 0.57 5.20
CA PHE A 196 7.91 1.20 4.90
C PHE A 196 8.99 0.85 5.94
N SER A 197 8.60 0.50 7.17
CA SER A 197 9.53 0.04 8.20
C SER A 197 9.78 -1.48 8.19
N ARG A 198 9.16 -2.22 7.26
CA ARG A 198 9.33 -3.66 7.14
C ARG A 198 10.54 -4.00 6.28
N ILE A 199 11.43 -4.80 6.82
CA ILE A 199 12.55 -5.42 6.12
C ILE A 199 12.27 -6.91 5.99
N VAL A 200 12.51 -7.47 4.80
CA VAL A 200 12.42 -8.92 4.57
C VAL A 200 13.78 -9.42 4.15
N LEU A 201 14.39 -10.26 4.98
CA LEU A 201 15.61 -10.96 4.61
C LEU A 201 15.23 -12.32 4.04
N VAL A 202 15.84 -12.70 2.92
CA VAL A 202 15.59 -13.96 2.24
C VAL A 202 16.91 -14.69 2.07
N TRP A 203 16.92 -15.97 2.42
CA TRP A 203 18.00 -16.89 2.09
C TRP A 203 17.54 -17.83 0.97
N PRO A 204 18.01 -17.63 -0.28
CA PRO A 204 17.48 -18.34 -1.44
C PRO A 204 18.11 -19.71 -1.71
N TYR A 205 19.19 -20.09 -1.01
CA TYR A 205 20.08 -21.19 -1.40
C TYR A 205 19.73 -22.56 -0.79
N GLY A 206 18.61 -22.68 -0.09
CA GLY A 206 18.21 -23.92 0.58
C GLY A 206 18.89 -24.14 1.93
N GLY A 207 18.87 -25.39 2.42
CA GLY A 207 19.25 -25.77 3.78
C GLY A 207 18.12 -26.52 4.50
N MET A 208 18.44 -27.21 5.60
CA MET A 208 17.44 -27.84 6.48
C MET A 208 16.85 -26.82 7.46
N SER A 209 17.69 -25.93 7.99
CA SER A 209 17.33 -24.81 8.86
C SER A 209 18.12 -23.56 8.53
N ALA A 210 17.51 -22.39 8.72
CA ALA A 210 18.18 -21.11 8.60
C ALA A 210 17.80 -20.23 9.78
N ASP A 211 18.80 -19.65 10.44
CA ASP A 211 18.65 -18.55 11.38
C ASP A 211 19.35 -17.30 10.83
N VAL A 212 19.02 -16.14 11.38
CA VAL A 212 19.77 -14.89 11.18
C VAL A 212 20.31 -14.40 12.52
N SER A 213 21.51 -13.82 12.52
CA SER A 213 22.13 -13.18 13.68
C SER A 213 22.80 -11.86 13.28
N GLY A 214 22.97 -10.95 14.23
CA GLY A 214 23.63 -9.66 14.03
C GLY A 214 22.85 -8.49 14.61
N GLU A 215 23.28 -7.27 14.26
CA GLU A 215 22.78 -6.01 14.81
C GLU A 215 21.26 -5.81 14.59
N LEU A 216 20.73 -6.40 13.51
CA LEU A 216 19.31 -6.32 13.17
C LEU A 216 18.39 -7.26 13.98
N VAL A 217 18.93 -8.16 14.79
CA VAL A 217 18.16 -9.11 15.64
C VAL A 217 18.57 -9.08 17.11
N GLY A 218 19.16 -7.97 17.57
CA GLY A 218 19.50 -7.76 18.98
C GLY A 218 20.97 -7.96 19.29
N GLY A 219 21.78 -8.28 18.27
CA GLY A 219 23.23 -8.45 18.36
C GLY A 219 23.68 -9.83 17.92
N TRP A 220 25.00 -10.05 17.99
CA TRP A 220 25.66 -11.28 17.53
C TRP A 220 25.50 -12.48 18.48
N GLY A 221 25.01 -12.25 19.71
CA GLY A 221 24.67 -13.33 20.65
C GLY A 221 23.25 -13.86 20.48
N GLU A 222 22.40 -13.13 19.77
CA GLU A 222 21.02 -13.50 19.49
C GLU A 222 20.88 -14.12 18.11
N LYS A 223 19.93 -15.03 17.97
CA LYS A 223 19.56 -15.59 16.66
C LYS A 223 18.06 -15.73 16.53
N VAL A 224 17.56 -15.41 15.35
CA VAL A 224 16.13 -15.50 15.04
C VAL A 224 15.93 -16.54 13.94
N PRO A 225 15.09 -17.56 14.17
CA PRO A 225 14.82 -18.58 13.16
C PRO A 225 14.06 -18.00 11.98
N MET A 226 14.49 -18.37 10.79
CA MET A 226 13.84 -17.99 9.55
C MET A 226 12.77 -19.03 9.18
N ARG A 227 11.63 -18.53 8.69
CA ARG A 227 10.54 -19.39 8.23
C ARG A 227 10.83 -19.89 6.82
N ARG A 228 10.76 -21.20 6.61
CA ARG A 228 10.83 -21.79 5.28
C ARG A 228 9.53 -21.54 4.51
N CYS A 229 9.63 -20.95 3.33
CA CYS A 229 8.51 -20.67 2.46
C CYS A 229 7.94 -21.96 1.85
N MET A 230 6.69 -22.29 2.16
CA MET A 230 6.01 -23.47 1.60
C MET A 230 5.21 -23.17 0.34
N SER A 231 4.76 -21.93 0.17
CA SER A 231 3.98 -21.47 -0.98
C SER A 231 4.32 -20.00 -1.25
N PRO A 232 4.53 -19.58 -2.50
CA PRO A 232 4.81 -18.16 -2.82
C PRO A 232 3.76 -17.19 -2.26
N ALA A 233 2.51 -17.66 -2.12
CA ALA A 233 1.44 -16.91 -1.47
C ALA A 233 1.75 -16.69 0.02
N GLY A 234 2.10 -15.46 0.37
CA GLY A 234 2.38 -15.04 1.76
C GLY A 234 3.86 -15.07 2.15
N CYS A 235 4.77 -15.41 1.24
CA CYS A 235 6.22 -15.39 1.47
C CYS A 235 6.89 -14.08 1.06
N ARG A 236 6.12 -13.00 0.84
CA ARG A 236 6.62 -11.64 0.56
C ARG A 236 7.70 -11.58 -0.55
N GLY A 237 7.55 -12.41 -1.59
CA GLY A 237 8.47 -12.47 -2.73
C GLY A 237 9.46 -13.63 -2.69
N ALA A 238 9.61 -14.34 -1.57
CA ALA A 238 10.43 -15.54 -1.53
C ALA A 238 9.74 -16.70 -2.27
N ALA A 239 10.55 -17.49 -2.99
CA ALA A 239 10.10 -18.68 -3.69
C ALA A 239 9.94 -19.87 -2.74
N ARG A 240 9.20 -20.90 -3.18
CA ARG A 240 9.03 -22.14 -2.42
C ARG A 240 10.39 -22.76 -2.11
N GLY A 241 10.59 -23.13 -0.85
CA GLY A 241 11.81 -23.75 -0.34
C GLY A 241 12.85 -22.77 0.21
N GLN A 242 12.74 -21.47 -0.11
CA GLN A 242 13.61 -20.42 0.44
C GLN A 242 13.24 -20.10 1.89
N PHE A 243 14.18 -19.56 2.66
CA PHE A 243 13.91 -19.10 4.01
C PHE A 243 13.72 -17.59 4.04
N LEU A 244 12.82 -17.10 4.87
CA LEU A 244 12.63 -15.66 5.08
C LEU A 244 12.41 -15.31 6.54
N VAL A 245 12.79 -14.10 6.91
CA VAL A 245 12.40 -13.45 8.17
C VAL A 245 11.91 -12.04 7.87
N GLU A 246 10.80 -11.65 8.50
CA GLU A 246 10.26 -10.29 8.43
C GLU A 246 10.66 -9.55 9.71
N LEU A 247 11.36 -8.43 9.56
CA LEU A 247 11.78 -7.55 10.64
C LEU A 247 11.00 -6.24 10.54
N GLN A 248 10.62 -5.67 11.68
CA GLN A 248 9.88 -4.41 11.75
C GLN A 248 10.43 -3.56 12.90
N GLY A 249 10.24 -2.24 12.80
CA GLY A 249 10.62 -1.32 13.87
C GLY A 249 12.13 -1.03 13.95
N LEU A 250 12.91 -1.43 12.94
CA LEU A 250 14.31 -1.02 12.85
C LEU A 250 14.39 0.49 12.63
N ARG A 251 15.27 1.16 13.38
CA ARG A 251 15.57 2.57 13.15
C ARG A 251 16.35 2.73 11.85
N PRO A 252 16.25 3.88 11.18
CA PRO A 252 17.08 4.14 10.01
C PRO A 252 18.56 4.02 10.36
N GLY A 253 19.33 3.33 9.53
CA GLY A 253 20.72 3.02 9.83
C GLY A 253 21.25 1.86 9.00
N ARG A 254 22.54 1.56 9.22
CA ARG A 254 23.26 0.47 8.55
C ARG A 254 23.49 -0.64 9.57
N TYR A 255 23.07 -1.85 9.25
CA TYR A 255 23.10 -3.01 10.15
C TYR A 255 23.90 -4.15 9.53
N HIS A 256 24.82 -4.73 10.30
CA HIS A 256 25.55 -5.92 9.94
C HIS A 256 24.84 -7.18 10.43
N TYR A 257 24.83 -8.21 9.59
CA TYR A 257 24.19 -9.47 9.89
C TYR A 257 24.82 -10.63 9.14
N LYS A 258 24.47 -11.84 9.56
CA LYS A 258 24.90 -13.07 8.91
C LYS A 258 23.84 -14.16 9.08
N PHE A 259 23.83 -15.10 8.14
CA PHE A 259 22.96 -16.26 8.22
C PHE A 259 23.66 -17.39 8.95
N ILE A 260 22.87 -18.28 9.56
CA ILE A 260 23.33 -19.54 10.13
C ILE A 260 22.51 -20.62 9.45
N ILE A 261 23.13 -21.35 8.52
CA ILE A 261 22.49 -22.39 7.71
C ILE A 261 23.01 -23.73 8.16
N ASP A 262 22.12 -24.60 8.64
CA ASP A 262 22.48 -25.92 9.16
C ASP A 262 23.64 -25.83 10.18
N ASN A 263 23.51 -24.90 11.13
CA ASN A 263 24.48 -24.56 12.16
C ASN A 263 25.83 -24.00 11.66
N THR A 264 25.93 -23.61 10.40
CA THR A 264 27.13 -23.01 9.80
C THR A 264 26.90 -21.55 9.43
N TRP A 265 27.82 -20.67 9.84
CA TRP A 265 27.78 -19.25 9.47
C TRP A 265 27.96 -19.05 7.97
N ALA A 266 27.02 -18.34 7.34
CA ALA A 266 27.00 -18.11 5.90
C ALA A 266 26.71 -16.63 5.56
N VAL A 267 27.33 -16.15 4.50
CA VAL A 267 27.11 -14.82 3.93
C VAL A 267 26.39 -14.99 2.61
N ASP A 268 25.37 -14.18 2.35
CA ASP A 268 24.76 -14.10 1.01
C ASP A 268 25.79 -13.47 0.05
N PRO A 269 26.23 -14.20 -1.00
CA PRO A 269 27.23 -13.71 -1.93
C PRO A 269 26.76 -12.53 -2.80
N PHE A 270 25.46 -12.39 -3.04
CA PHE A 270 24.88 -11.35 -3.90
C PHE A 270 24.34 -10.14 -3.14
N ALA A 271 24.14 -10.26 -1.83
CA ALA A 271 23.81 -9.11 -0.99
C ALA A 271 25.03 -8.20 -0.74
N ALA A 272 24.75 -6.95 -0.38
CA ALA A 272 25.78 -6.03 0.12
C ALA A 272 26.48 -6.65 1.35
N LYS A 273 27.80 -6.49 1.42
CA LYS A 273 28.63 -7.07 2.47
C LYS A 273 29.88 -6.23 2.71
N ASP A 274 30.29 -6.18 3.96
CA ASP A 274 31.48 -5.46 4.43
C ASP A 274 32.37 -6.40 5.24
N LEU A 275 33.65 -6.06 5.30
CA LEU A 275 34.64 -6.71 6.15
C LEU A 275 34.65 -6.02 7.51
N ASP A 276 34.56 -6.79 8.59
CA ASP A 276 34.76 -6.24 9.94
C ASP A 276 36.26 -6.05 10.27
N GLY A 277 36.54 -5.41 11.41
CA GLY A 277 37.92 -5.19 11.88
C GLY A 277 38.68 -6.47 12.25
N SER A 278 38.01 -7.62 12.30
CA SER A 278 38.61 -8.94 12.55
C SER A 278 38.78 -9.77 11.25
N GLY A 279 38.44 -9.20 10.09
CA GLY A 279 38.56 -9.86 8.79
C GLY A 279 37.38 -10.76 8.43
N ASN A 280 36.25 -10.72 9.16
CA ASN A 280 35.07 -11.49 8.81
C ASN A 280 34.19 -10.72 7.82
N TRP A 281 33.66 -11.42 6.83
CA TRP A 281 32.59 -10.90 5.97
C TRP A 281 31.24 -11.02 6.65
N ASN A 282 30.50 -9.90 6.67
CA ASN A 282 29.13 -9.78 7.13
C ASN A 282 28.25 -9.14 6.05
N ASN A 283 27.01 -9.59 5.91
CA ASN A 283 26.04 -8.90 5.07
C ASN A 283 25.63 -7.57 5.71
N VAL A 284 25.21 -6.63 4.87
CA VAL A 284 24.81 -5.28 5.26
C VAL A 284 23.37 -5.03 4.84
N CYS A 285 22.55 -4.58 5.79
CA CYS A 285 21.19 -4.10 5.54
C CYS A 285 21.13 -2.59 5.83
N GLU A 286 20.79 -1.80 4.81
CA GLU A 286 20.58 -0.37 4.97
C GLU A 286 19.07 -0.09 5.13
N VAL A 287 18.69 0.37 6.32
CA VAL A 287 17.32 0.76 6.66
C VAL A 287 17.18 2.26 6.41
N ARG A 288 16.35 2.61 5.43
CA ARG A 288 16.06 4.02 5.12
C ARG A 288 15.00 4.58 6.06
N PRO A 289 15.00 5.91 6.30
CA PRO A 289 13.89 6.55 6.99
C PRO A 289 12.58 6.32 6.23
N PRO A 290 11.47 6.02 6.95
CA PRO A 290 10.18 5.95 6.32
C PRO A 290 9.85 7.31 5.69
N PRO A 291 9.07 7.34 4.59
CA PRO A 291 8.63 8.60 4.02
C PRO A 291 7.88 9.41 5.07
N ARG A 292 8.17 10.72 5.12
CA ARG A 292 7.37 11.66 5.91
C ARG A 292 6.03 11.81 5.19
N ILE A 293 4.96 11.54 5.91
CA ILE A 293 3.58 11.68 5.43
C ILE A 293 2.95 12.79 6.25
N GLU A 294 3.16 14.03 5.82
CA GLU A 294 2.84 15.24 6.60
C GLU A 294 1.63 15.96 6.01
N THR A 295 1.52 16.02 4.68
CA THR A 295 0.43 16.79 4.05
C THR A 295 -0.86 15.98 3.95
N PRO A 296 -2.04 16.63 3.92
CA PRO A 296 -3.32 15.96 3.67
C PRO A 296 -3.36 15.23 2.31
N GLU A 297 -2.66 15.76 1.30
CA GLU A 297 -2.54 15.12 -0.02
C GLU A 297 -1.71 13.84 0.06
N GLU A 298 -0.56 13.87 0.73
CA GLU A 298 0.25 12.67 0.97
C GLU A 298 -0.52 11.62 1.76
N ARG A 299 -1.22 12.01 2.83
CA ARG A 299 -2.06 11.09 3.61
C ARG A 299 -3.10 10.40 2.73
N ARG A 300 -3.80 11.16 1.87
CA ARG A 300 -4.76 10.60 0.91
C ARG A 300 -4.09 9.65 -0.07
N HIS A 301 -2.95 10.04 -0.65
CA HIS A 301 -2.19 9.22 -1.58
C HIS A 301 -1.78 7.88 -0.95
N PHE A 302 -1.19 7.89 0.25
CA PHE A 302 -0.77 6.67 0.93
C PHE A 302 -1.96 5.82 1.40
N ALA A 303 -3.07 6.44 1.80
CA ALA A 303 -4.29 5.71 2.11
C ALA A 303 -4.83 4.96 0.88
N ALA A 304 -4.92 5.65 -0.26
CA ALA A 304 -5.35 5.07 -1.53
C ALA A 304 -4.43 3.93 -1.98
N LEU A 305 -3.10 4.13 -1.93
CA LEU A 305 -2.12 3.09 -2.27
C LEU A 305 -2.28 1.85 -1.38
N GLN A 306 -2.46 2.05 -0.08
CA GLN A 306 -2.64 0.95 0.86
C GLN A 306 -3.98 0.23 0.66
N ALA A 307 -5.06 0.94 0.36
CA ALA A 307 -6.36 0.37 0.03
C ALA A 307 -6.30 -0.46 -1.26
N ALA A 308 -5.65 0.07 -2.31
CA ALA A 308 -5.40 -0.63 -3.57
C ALA A 308 -4.63 -1.94 -3.35
N MET A 309 -3.61 -1.91 -2.51
CA MET A 309 -2.82 -3.08 -2.19
C MET A 309 -3.61 -4.12 -1.38
N MET A 310 -4.46 -3.69 -0.44
CA MET A 310 -5.38 -4.60 0.27
C MET A 310 -6.42 -5.22 -0.68
N ALA A 311 -6.95 -4.46 -1.63
CA ALA A 311 -7.85 -4.99 -2.66
C ALA A 311 -7.15 -6.03 -3.55
N PHE A 312 -5.88 -5.78 -3.92
CA PHE A 312 -5.06 -6.74 -4.65
C PHE A 312 -4.79 -8.02 -3.84
N GLU A 313 -4.37 -7.87 -2.57
CA GLU A 313 -4.15 -8.99 -1.64
C GLU A 313 -5.42 -9.85 -1.48
N ALA A 314 -6.59 -9.20 -1.31
CA ALA A 314 -7.88 -9.88 -1.25
C ALA A 314 -8.24 -10.60 -2.55
N LYS A 315 -7.97 -9.99 -3.72
CA LYS A 315 -8.18 -10.61 -5.04
C LYS A 315 -7.31 -11.85 -5.23
N MET A 316 -6.07 -11.81 -4.76
CA MET A 316 -5.12 -12.92 -4.88
C MET A 316 -5.31 -14.01 -3.81
N GLY A 317 -6.14 -13.76 -2.78
CA GLY A 317 -6.24 -14.65 -1.63
C GLY A 317 -4.97 -14.68 -0.77
N ILE A 318 -4.14 -13.63 -0.87
CA ILE A 318 -2.86 -13.49 -0.19
C ILE A 318 -3.05 -12.46 0.93
N GLY A 319 -3.59 -12.88 2.08
CA GLY A 319 -3.82 -11.98 3.21
C GLY A 319 -4.32 -12.71 4.45
N SER A 320 -4.10 -12.17 5.64
CA SER A 320 -4.51 -12.75 6.93
C SER A 320 -6.01 -13.06 6.99
N GLY A 321 -6.85 -12.27 6.31
CA GLY A 321 -8.29 -12.50 6.21
C GLY A 321 -8.73 -13.66 5.31
N ALA A 322 -7.86 -14.19 4.44
CA ALA A 322 -8.22 -15.29 3.54
C ALA A 322 -8.46 -16.62 4.27
N ARG A 323 -7.97 -16.77 5.51
CA ARG A 323 -8.17 -17.99 6.30
C ARG A 323 -9.58 -18.13 6.90
N ALA A 324 -10.30 -17.02 7.14
CA ALA A 324 -11.60 -17.08 7.80
C ALA A 324 -12.73 -17.58 6.87
N GLY A 325 -12.63 -17.37 5.55
CA GLY A 325 -13.70 -17.68 4.60
C GLY A 325 -13.68 -19.10 4.01
N ARG A 326 -12.68 -19.93 4.34
CA ARG A 326 -12.54 -21.30 3.79
C ARG A 326 -12.82 -22.39 4.81
N MET A 327 -13.63 -22.10 5.84
CA MET A 327 -14.29 -23.14 6.62
C MET A 327 -15.48 -23.67 5.81
N LYS A 328 -15.24 -24.84 5.20
CA LYS A 328 -16.16 -25.86 4.71
C LYS A 328 -17.65 -25.48 4.68
N ARG A 329 -18.16 -25.26 3.47
CA ARG A 329 -19.50 -25.77 3.13
C ARG A 329 -19.35 -27.29 3.06
N GLY A 330 -19.65 -27.96 4.17
CA GLY A 330 -19.89 -29.40 4.25
C GLY A 330 -21.37 -29.61 4.53
#